data_AF-A0A0C2CYJ5-F1
#
_entry.id   AF-A0A0C2CYJ5-F1
#
_cell.length_a   1.000
_cell.length_b   1.000
_cell.length_c   1.000
_cell.angle_alpha   90.00
_cell.angle_beta   90.00
_cell.angle_gamma   90.00
#
_symmetry.space_group_name_H-M   'P 1'
#
loop_
_entity.id
_entity.type
_entity.pdbx_description
1 polymer ?
#
loop_
_entity_poly.entity_id
_entity_poly.type
_entity_poly.pdbx_seq_one_letter_code
_entity_poly.pdbx_strand_id
1 'polypeptide(L)'
;MVDNPSRESELQMLKKYAPDVEDATLLKLMAAFTELREMVNEGILHYPYSTRELVNIVKHVNKFPDDSLTTAIRNVFDFDSFSPDAIKAVEEVFQKHGIPFG
;
A
#
# COMPACT_ATOMS: atom_id res chain seq x y z
N MET A 1 -13.90 -13.05 19.59
CA MET A 1 -12.63 -12.81 18.87
C MET A 1 -12.91 -13.22 17.44
N VAL A 2 -13.04 -12.27 16.53
CA VAL A 2 -13.26 -12.59 15.11
C VAL A 2 -11.90 -12.98 14.57
N ASP A 3 -11.65 -14.28 14.49
CA ASP A 3 -10.71 -14.85 13.52
C ASP A 3 -11.04 -14.18 12.18
N ASN A 4 -10.17 -13.30 11.70
CA ASN A 4 -10.34 -12.67 10.40
C ASN A 4 -9.44 -13.42 9.41
N PRO A 5 -9.83 -14.63 8.96
CA PRO A 5 -9.03 -15.44 8.05
C PRO A 5 -8.65 -14.66 6.81
N SER A 6 -9.43 -13.65 6.42
CA SER A 6 -9.14 -12.75 5.31
C SER A 6 -7.83 -11.99 5.47
N ARG A 7 -7.52 -11.44 6.66
CA ARG A 7 -6.27 -10.66 6.87
C ARG A 7 -5.05 -11.57 6.92
N GLU A 8 -5.17 -12.72 7.59
CA GLU A 8 -4.07 -13.70 7.60
C GLU A 8 -3.85 -14.31 6.21
N SER A 9 -4.92 -14.64 5.49
CA SER A 9 -4.84 -15.15 4.12
C SER A 9 -4.24 -14.13 3.15
N GLU A 10 -4.58 -12.85 3.30
CA GLU A 10 -4.01 -11.77 2.49
C GLU A 10 -2.51 -11.59 2.81
N LEU A 11 -2.12 -11.61 4.09
CA LEU A 11 -0.70 -11.57 4.47
C LEU A 11 0.06 -12.77 3.88
N GLN A 12 -0.45 -13.99 4.04
CA GLN A 12 0.16 -15.20 3.48
C GLN A 12 0.24 -15.15 1.95
N MET A 13 -0.77 -14.56 1.28
CA MET A 13 -0.73 -14.33 -0.15
C MET A 13 0.39 -13.34 -0.54
N LEU A 14 0.51 -12.20 0.16
CA LEU A 14 1.55 -11.22 -0.10
C LEU A 14 2.95 -11.78 0.13
N LYS A 15 3.14 -12.61 1.18
CA LYS A 15 4.42 -13.29 1.44
C LYS A 15 4.85 -14.23 0.32
N LYS A 16 3.92 -14.80 -0.45
CA LYS A 16 4.28 -15.60 -1.65
C LYS A 16 4.89 -14.74 -2.77
N TYR A 17 4.57 -13.46 -2.81
CA TYR A 17 5.11 -12.51 -3.78
C TYR A 17 6.34 -11.76 -3.26
N ALA A 18 6.45 -11.63 -1.94
CA ALA A 18 7.46 -10.86 -1.26
C ALA A 18 8.00 -11.59 -0.01
N PRO A 19 8.67 -12.75 -0.17
CA PRO A 19 9.14 -13.57 0.96
C PRO A 19 10.23 -12.91 1.80
N ASP A 20 10.98 -11.96 1.22
CA ASP A 20 12.10 -11.27 1.86
C ASP A 20 11.67 -9.97 2.57
N VAL A 21 10.39 -9.59 2.44
CA VAL A 21 9.84 -8.38 3.07
C VAL A 21 9.25 -8.73 4.44
N GLU A 22 9.61 -7.94 5.46
CA GLU A 22 9.11 -8.15 6.82
C GLU A 22 7.59 -8.06 6.92
N ASP A 23 6.98 -8.98 7.69
CA ASP A 23 5.53 -9.03 7.93
C ASP A 23 4.98 -7.69 8.45
N ALA A 24 5.76 -6.96 9.26
CA ALA A 24 5.40 -5.64 9.74
C ALA A 24 5.18 -4.64 8.60
N THR A 25 6.04 -4.67 7.58
CA THR A 25 5.91 -3.80 6.40
C THR A 25 4.70 -4.20 5.56
N LEU A 26 4.48 -5.50 5.35
CA LEU A 26 3.30 -6.00 4.64
C LEU A 26 2.00 -5.60 5.34
N LEU A 27 1.94 -5.73 6.68
CA LEU A 27 0.78 -5.34 7.48
C LEU A 27 0.49 -3.84 7.41
N LYS A 28 1.53 -2.99 7.47
CA LYS A 28 1.38 -1.55 7.29
C LYS A 28 0.83 -1.20 5.90
N LEU A 29 1.33 -1.84 4.85
CA LEU A 29 0.83 -1.63 3.49
C LEU A 29 -0.63 -2.07 3.35
N MET A 30 -1.00 -3.23 3.91
CA MET A 30 -2.40 -3.69 3.92
C MET A 30 -3.33 -2.71 4.65
N ALA A 31 -2.89 -2.18 5.80
CA ALA A 31 -3.64 -1.20 6.57
C ALA A 31 -3.81 0.12 5.79
N ALA A 32 -2.73 0.65 5.22
CA ALA A 32 -2.75 1.86 4.38
C ALA A 32 -3.69 1.69 3.18
N PHE A 33 -3.60 0.57 2.45
CA PHE A 33 -4.49 0.28 1.33
C PHE A 33 -5.96 0.13 1.74
N THR A 34 -6.23 -0.31 2.97
CA THR A 34 -7.61 -0.37 3.48
C THR A 34 -8.17 1.04 3.67
N GLU A 35 -7.40 1.93 4.30
CA GLU A 35 -7.79 3.33 4.49
C GLU A 35 -7.93 4.07 3.15
N LEU A 36 -7.01 3.87 2.21
CA LEU A 36 -7.12 4.45 0.86
C LEU A 36 -8.43 4.04 0.16
N ARG A 37 -8.86 2.78 0.30
CA ARG A 37 -10.14 2.31 -0.25
C ARG A 37 -11.34 2.95 0.46
N GLU A 38 -11.26 3.14 1.77
CA GLU A 38 -12.30 3.83 2.54
C GLU A 38 -12.44 5.29 2.07
N MET A 39 -11.33 6.00 1.88
CA MET A 39 -11.34 7.36 1.33
C MET A 39 -11.95 7.45 -0.08
N VAL A 40 -11.80 6.40 -0.89
CA VAL A 40 -12.48 6.32 -2.19
C VAL A 40 -13.99 6.15 -2.02
N ASN A 41 -14.41 5.29 -1.11
CA ASN A 41 -15.83 5.08 -0.80
C ASN A 41 -16.49 6.35 -0.24
N GLU A 42 -15.74 7.16 0.51
CA GLU A 42 -16.16 8.46 1.03
C GLU A 42 -16.14 9.59 -0.01
N GLY A 43 -15.57 9.34 -1.20
CA GLY A 43 -15.46 10.33 -2.27
C GLY A 43 -14.34 11.36 -2.06
N ILE A 44 -13.42 11.12 -1.13
CA ILE A 44 -12.23 11.95 -0.91
C ILE A 44 -11.20 11.69 -2.02
N LEU A 45 -11.02 10.41 -2.37
CA LEU A 45 -10.16 9.97 -3.46
C LEU A 45 -11.01 9.39 -4.58
N HIS A 46 -10.57 9.56 -5.82
CA HIS A 46 -11.32 9.13 -7.00
C HIS A 46 -10.69 7.90 -7.68
N TYR A 47 -9.45 7.57 -7.32
CA TYR A 47 -8.73 6.45 -7.89
C TYR A 47 -8.97 5.16 -7.10
N PRO A 48 -9.47 4.07 -7.70
CA PRO A 48 -9.83 2.84 -6.99
C PRO A 48 -8.60 1.97 -6.68
N TYR A 49 -7.99 2.17 -5.52
CA TYR A 49 -6.82 1.40 -5.07
C TYR A 49 -7.14 -0.09 -4.93
N SER A 50 -6.45 -0.91 -5.72
CA SER A 50 -6.73 -2.33 -5.92
C SER A 50 -5.71 -3.24 -5.23
N THR A 51 -6.10 -4.49 -4.96
CA THR A 51 -5.17 -5.53 -4.49
C THR A 51 -4.01 -5.75 -5.47
N ARG A 52 -4.19 -5.48 -6.77
CA ARG A 52 -3.14 -5.61 -7.78
C ARG A 52 -2.01 -4.61 -7.56
N GLU A 53 -2.34 -3.37 -7.19
CA GLU A 53 -1.33 -2.36 -6.90
C GLU A 53 -0.56 -2.69 -5.63
N LEU A 54 -1.25 -3.13 -4.58
CA LEU A 54 -0.59 -3.61 -3.36
C LEU A 54 0.40 -4.75 -3.69
N VAL A 55 -0.03 -5.74 -4.49
CA VAL A 55 0.83 -6.83 -4.95
C VAL A 55 2.03 -6.31 -5.75
N ASN A 56 1.83 -5.33 -6.64
CA ASN A 56 2.92 -4.76 -7.42
C ASN A 56 3.95 -4.02 -6.54
N ILE A 57 3.50 -3.28 -5.54
CA ILE A 57 4.38 -2.59 -4.58
C ILE A 57 5.19 -3.61 -3.81
N VAL A 58 4.57 -4.63 -3.20
CA VAL A 58 5.34 -5.62 -2.41
C VAL A 58 6.32 -6.40 -3.28
N LYS A 59 5.96 -6.71 -4.54
CA LYS A 59 6.89 -7.33 -5.50
C LYS A 59 8.06 -6.43 -5.83
N HIS A 60 7.83 -5.12 -5.98
CA HIS A 60 8.90 -4.14 -6.21
C HIS A 60 9.85 -4.11 -5.02
N VAL A 61 9.32 -3.95 -3.80
CA VAL A 61 10.12 -3.91 -2.57
C VAL A 61 10.95 -5.19 -2.40
N ASN A 62 10.39 -6.36 -2.69
CA ASN A 62 11.15 -7.60 -2.63
C ASN A 62 12.24 -7.69 -3.70
N LYS A 63 11.98 -7.17 -4.91
CA LYS A 63 12.91 -7.24 -6.03
C LYS A 63 14.03 -6.20 -5.93
N PHE A 64 13.73 -5.05 -5.33
CA PHE A 64 14.60 -3.89 -5.22
C PHE A 64 14.68 -3.45 -3.75
N PRO A 65 15.40 -4.19 -2.89
CA PRO A 65 15.49 -3.88 -1.47
C PRO A 65 16.23 -2.56 -1.17
N ASP A 66 17.05 -2.09 -2.11
CA ASP A 66 17.74 -0.80 -2.02
C ASP A 66 16.83 0.39 -2.38
N ASP A 67 15.69 0.15 -3.04
CA ASP A 67 14.72 1.19 -3.33
C ASP A 67 13.91 1.54 -2.08
N SER A 68 13.64 2.83 -1.90
CA SER A 68 12.72 3.25 -0.84
C SER A 68 11.30 2.77 -1.12
N LEU A 69 10.55 2.51 -0.05
CA LEU A 69 9.12 2.16 -0.16
C LEU A 69 8.33 3.27 -0.88
N THR A 70 8.71 4.53 -0.67
CA THR A 70 8.16 5.69 -1.39
C THR A 70 8.36 5.56 -2.91
N THR A 71 9.56 5.18 -3.35
CA THR A 71 9.86 4.95 -4.77
C THR A 71 9.00 3.82 -5.34
N ALA A 72 8.88 2.71 -4.63
CA ALA A 72 8.02 1.59 -5.03
C ALA A 72 6.56 2.01 -5.21
N ILE A 73 6.02 2.79 -4.27
CA ILE A 73 4.65 3.32 -4.33
C ILE A 73 4.49 4.26 -5.53
N ARG A 74 5.40 5.23 -5.71
CA ARG A 74 5.38 6.19 -6.82
C ARG A 74 5.55 5.55 -8.21
N ASN A 75 6.22 4.40 -8.30
CA ASN A 75 6.35 3.68 -9.56
C ASN A 75 5.08 2.89 -9.92
N VAL A 76 4.31 2.46 -8.92
CA VAL A 76 3.06 1.72 -9.12
C VAL A 76 1.88 2.67 -9.31
N PHE A 77 1.87 3.77 -8.55
CA PHE A 77 0.87 4.81 -8.68
C PHE A 77 1.28 5.77 -9.78
N ASP A 78 0.42 5.95 -10.77
CA ASP A 78 0.62 6.94 -11.82
C ASP A 78 0.31 8.35 -11.30
N PHE A 79 1.14 8.87 -10.38
CA PHE A 79 0.92 10.16 -9.73
C PHE A 79 0.91 11.35 -10.70
N ASP A 80 1.45 11.20 -11.92
CA ASP A 80 1.34 12.20 -12.97
C ASP A 80 -0.13 12.50 -13.33
N SER A 81 -1.03 11.53 -13.10
CA SER A 81 -2.47 11.65 -13.31
C SER A 81 -3.24 12.16 -12.08
N PHE A 82 -2.57 12.38 -10.94
CA PHE A 82 -3.22 12.70 -9.66
C PHE A 82 -3.18 14.20 -9.38
N SER A 83 -4.23 14.72 -8.71
CA SER A 83 -4.20 16.09 -8.21
C SER A 83 -3.21 16.23 -7.04
N PRO A 84 -2.65 17.43 -6.79
CA PRO A 84 -1.79 17.66 -5.64
C PRO A 84 -2.45 17.29 -4.30
N ASP A 85 -3.76 17.52 -4.17
CA ASP A 85 -4.51 17.13 -2.97
C ASP A 85 -4.62 15.61 -2.83
N ALA A 86 -4.83 14.89 -3.94
CA ALA A 86 -4.88 13.42 -3.92
C ALA A 86 -3.52 12.83 -3.55
N ILE A 87 -2.42 13.38 -4.07
CA ILE A 87 -1.06 12.99 -3.68
C ILE A 87 -0.89 13.21 -2.18
N LYS A 88 -1.17 14.42 -1.69
CA LYS A 88 -1.02 14.74 -0.26
C LYS A 88 -1.83 13.82 0.65
N ALA A 89 -3.09 13.53 0.29
CA ALA A 89 -3.93 12.60 1.03
C ALA A 89 -3.31 11.18 1.08
N VAL A 90 -2.75 10.71 -0.02
CA VAL A 90 -2.04 9.42 -0.07
C VAL A 90 -0.80 9.43 0.82
N GLU A 91 -0.01 10.51 0.79
CA GLU A 91 1.17 10.69 1.63
C GLU A 91 0.81 10.68 3.12
N GLU A 92 -0.24 11.40 3.51
CA GLU A 92 -0.76 11.46 4.88
C GLU A 92 -1.19 10.08 5.39
N VAL A 93 -1.88 9.29 4.56
CA VAL A 93 -2.26 7.91 4.92
C VAL A 93 -1.03 7.05 5.15
N PHE A 94 -0.06 7.05 4.23
CA PHE A 94 1.15 6.22 4.40
C PHE A 94 1.95 6.63 5.64
N GLN A 95 2.12 7.94 5.88
CA GLN A 95 2.80 8.44 7.08
C GLN A 95 2.06 8.03 8.37
N LYS A 96 0.73 8.11 8.39
CA LYS A 96 -0.11 7.66 9.51
C LYS A 96 0.09 6.17 9.85
N HIS A 97 0.31 5.33 8.84
CA HIS A 97 0.61 3.90 9.02
C HIS A 97 2.10 3.61 9.28
N GLY A 98 2.93 4.64 9.48
CA GLY A 98 4.35 4.49 9.79
C GLY A 98 5.19 4.02 8.60
N ILE A 99 4.76 4.37 7.39
CA ILE A 99 5.53 4.24 6.14
C ILE A 99 6.07 5.64 5.82
N PRO A 100 7.41 5.85 5.87
CA PRO A 100 7.97 7.13 5.52
C PRO A 100 7.66 7.43 4.06
N PHE A 101 7.09 8.61 3.84
CA PHE A 101 6.87 9.22 2.54
C PHE A 101 7.65 10.52 2.57
N GLY A 102 8.68 10.61 1.71
CA GLY A 102 9.71 11.64 1.73
C GLY A 102 9.19 13.06 1.58
#